data_AF-A0A6J0PF49-F1
#
_entry.id   AF-A0A6J0PF49-F1
#
_cell.length_a   1.000
_cell.length_b   1.000
_cell.length_c   1.000
_cell.angle_alpha   90.00
_cell.angle_beta   90.00
_cell.angle_gamma   90.00
#
_symmetry.space_group_name_H-M   'P 1'
#
loop_
_entity.id
_entity.type
_entity.pdbx_description
1 polymer ?
#
loop_
_entity_poly.entity_id
_entity_poly.type
_entity_poly.pdbx_seq_one_letter_code
_entity_poly.pdbx_strand_id
1 'polypeptide(L)'
;MSIATLSPFSSTGPFFPRNPNSKPLIRTQIGARWRDQAPSKAISLVPRRTSIEPATTTFLSSGRSGGSAAAIPAAQISGETVQSNAEKWSKTAMLVIDMQNDFILPDRPMCVAGGQAIVPSVIQAISVARERGIFVIWVVREHDPLGRDVELFRRHLYTDGEGPAMNGSKGADLVDGLLIKEGDYKLVKTRFSAFCATQLHLLLQTSGVKSLVVVGVQTPNCIRQTVFDAVSLDYQSVTVIVDATAAATPEIHLANIRDMKNIGVATPTLQEWCSLDA
;
A
#
# COMPACT_ATOMS: atom_id res chain seq x y z
N MET A 1 19.24 65.99 -12.52
CA MET A 1 18.62 64.65 -12.59
C MET A 1 17.14 64.84 -12.34
N SER A 2 16.33 64.68 -13.39
CA SER A 2 14.97 65.23 -13.46
C SER A 2 13.88 64.23 -13.04
N ILE A 3 12.79 64.82 -12.59
CA ILE A 3 11.58 64.31 -11.93
C ILE A 3 10.70 63.43 -12.83
N ALA A 4 9.93 62.56 -12.18
CA ALA A 4 8.90 61.68 -12.74
C ALA A 4 7.69 62.42 -13.35
N THR A 5 7.13 61.84 -14.41
CA THR A 5 5.71 61.99 -14.79
C THR A 5 5.19 60.70 -15.41
N LEU A 6 4.13 60.15 -14.80
CA LEU A 6 3.30 59.06 -15.31
C LEU A 6 2.34 59.57 -16.39
N SER A 7 1.98 58.71 -17.35
CA SER A 7 0.87 58.90 -18.29
C SER A 7 0.24 57.56 -18.69
N PRO A 8 -1.04 57.53 -19.10
CA PRO A 8 -2.00 56.52 -18.66
C PRO A 8 -2.24 55.35 -19.62
N PHE A 9 -2.74 54.26 -19.05
CA PHE A 9 -3.28 53.07 -19.71
C PHE A 9 -4.46 53.41 -20.64
N SER A 10 -4.41 52.96 -21.89
CA SER A 10 -5.55 52.91 -22.82
C SER A 10 -6.10 51.48 -22.90
N SER A 11 -7.33 51.28 -22.43
CA SER A 11 -8.08 50.02 -22.52
C SER A 11 -8.96 49.99 -23.76
N THR A 12 -8.66 49.13 -24.74
CA THR A 12 -9.64 48.68 -25.74
C THR A 12 -9.27 47.27 -26.22
N GLY A 13 -9.85 46.23 -25.61
CA GLY A 13 -9.89 44.88 -26.16
C GLY A 13 -11.16 44.70 -27.02
N PRO A 14 -11.14 43.81 -28.03
CA PRO A 14 -12.23 43.70 -29.00
C PRO A 14 -13.51 43.09 -28.41
N PHE A 15 -14.63 43.73 -28.74
CA PHE A 15 -16.01 43.31 -28.49
C PHE A 15 -16.37 42.14 -29.41
N PHE A 16 -16.71 40.97 -28.84
CA PHE A 16 -17.36 39.88 -29.58
C PHE A 16 -18.89 40.09 -29.54
N PRO A 17 -19.61 40.06 -30.68
CA PRO A 17 -21.06 40.17 -30.66
C PRO A 17 -21.72 38.88 -30.13
N ARG A 18 -22.65 39.03 -29.18
CA ARG A 18 -23.51 37.93 -28.70
C ARG A 18 -24.54 37.58 -29.77
N ASN A 19 -24.63 36.29 -30.09
CA ASN A 19 -25.66 35.71 -30.95
C ASN A 19 -27.04 35.75 -30.24
N PRO A 20 -28.08 36.41 -30.80
CA PRO A 20 -29.38 36.56 -30.15
C PRO A 20 -30.33 35.34 -30.26
N ASN A 21 -29.86 34.17 -30.73
CA ASN A 21 -30.72 33.00 -30.99
C ASN A 21 -30.43 31.72 -30.15
N SER A 22 -29.76 31.79 -29.00
CA SER A 22 -29.60 30.62 -28.13
C SER A 22 -30.75 30.46 -27.12
N LYS A 23 -31.55 29.40 -27.30
CA LYS A 23 -32.60 28.98 -26.36
C LYS A 23 -31.99 28.48 -25.03
N PRO A 24 -32.63 28.71 -23.87
CA PRO A 24 -32.12 28.25 -22.57
C PRO A 24 -32.25 26.73 -22.45
N LEU A 25 -31.14 26.04 -22.16
CA LEU A 25 -31.15 24.63 -21.80
C LEU A 25 -31.65 24.44 -20.37
N ILE A 26 -32.57 23.48 -20.26
CA ILE A 26 -33.43 23.17 -19.13
C ILE A 26 -32.61 22.60 -17.96
N ARG A 27 -32.90 23.13 -16.77
CA ARG A 27 -32.38 22.69 -15.48
C ARG A 27 -33.16 21.44 -15.03
N THR A 28 -32.61 20.25 -15.24
CA THR A 28 -33.23 19.02 -14.71
C THR A 28 -32.66 18.73 -13.33
N GLN A 29 -33.50 18.91 -12.31
CA GLN A 29 -33.33 18.31 -10.99
C GLN A 29 -33.51 16.79 -11.13
N ILE A 30 -32.54 16.01 -10.66
CA ILE A 30 -32.80 14.64 -10.22
C ILE A 30 -32.13 14.49 -8.86
N GLY A 31 -32.96 14.60 -7.81
CA GLY A 31 -32.65 14.04 -6.51
C GLY A 31 -33.03 12.56 -6.52
N ALA A 32 -32.17 11.71 -6.00
CA ALA A 32 -32.53 10.38 -5.56
C ALA A 32 -31.84 10.10 -4.23
N ARG A 33 -32.68 10.06 -3.19
CA ARG A 33 -32.37 9.59 -1.84
C ARG A 33 -31.95 8.13 -1.90
N TRP A 34 -30.83 7.79 -1.27
CA TRP A 34 -30.56 6.42 -0.82
C TRP A 34 -30.46 6.44 0.70
N ARG A 35 -31.56 6.05 1.34
CA ARG A 35 -31.63 5.69 2.75
C ARG A 35 -32.32 4.32 2.80
N ASP A 36 -31.83 3.50 3.72
CA ASP A 36 -32.43 2.28 4.26
C ASP A 36 -32.24 0.98 3.45
N GLN A 37 -31.23 0.21 3.85
CA GLN A 37 -31.38 -1.21 4.22
C GLN A 37 -30.10 -1.72 4.90
N ALA A 38 -30.10 -1.73 6.24
CA ALA A 38 -29.16 -2.49 7.05
C ALA A 38 -29.97 -3.50 7.88
N PRO A 39 -29.70 -4.82 7.81
CA PRO A 39 -30.20 -5.73 8.80
C PRO A 39 -29.24 -5.78 10.00
N SER A 40 -29.79 -5.34 11.13
CA SER A 40 -29.28 -5.49 12.48
C SER A 40 -29.06 -6.95 12.86
N LYS A 41 -27.83 -7.31 13.27
CA LYS A 41 -27.56 -8.36 14.27
C LYS A 41 -26.24 -8.04 14.98
N ALA A 42 -26.36 -7.47 16.17
CA ALA A 42 -25.27 -7.37 17.12
C ALA A 42 -24.98 -8.77 17.67
N ILE A 43 -23.78 -9.30 17.42
CA ILE A 43 -23.28 -10.50 18.09
C ILE A 43 -22.27 -10.02 19.13
N SER A 44 -22.67 -10.13 20.40
CA SER A 44 -21.81 -9.98 21.56
C SER A 44 -20.82 -11.15 21.59
N LEU A 45 -19.52 -10.86 21.49
CA LEU A 45 -18.45 -11.82 21.75
C LEU A 45 -17.62 -11.30 22.92
N VAL A 46 -18.04 -11.67 24.13
CA VAL A 46 -17.18 -11.65 25.32
C VAL A 46 -16.48 -13.01 25.37
N PRO A 47 -15.13 -13.09 25.32
CA PRO A 47 -14.45 -14.34 25.57
C PRO A 47 -14.52 -14.67 27.08
N ARG A 48 -15.13 -15.81 27.42
CA ARG A 48 -14.99 -16.41 28.75
C ARG A 48 -13.52 -16.77 28.97
N ARG A 49 -12.88 -16.17 29.97
CA ARG A 49 -11.62 -16.69 30.54
C ARG A 49 -11.92 -18.00 31.25
N THR A 50 -11.46 -19.12 30.70
CA THR A 50 -11.25 -20.35 31.46
C THR A 50 -9.79 -20.39 31.90
N SER A 51 -9.58 -20.04 33.16
CA SER A 51 -8.34 -20.25 33.90
C SER A 51 -8.10 -21.75 34.08
N ILE A 52 -7.01 -22.26 33.52
CA ILE A 52 -6.46 -23.59 33.84
C ILE A 52 -5.09 -23.32 34.45
N GLU A 53 -4.99 -23.41 35.78
CA GLU A 53 -3.72 -23.52 36.48
C GLU A 53 -3.24 -24.98 36.45
N PRO A 54 -1.96 -25.27 36.21
CA PRO A 54 -1.37 -26.53 36.63
C PRO A 54 -0.75 -26.39 38.02
N ALA A 55 -1.17 -27.29 38.90
CA ALA A 55 -0.69 -27.48 40.25
C ALA A 55 0.83 -27.72 40.31
N THR A 56 1.48 -27.05 41.25
CA THR A 56 2.89 -27.24 41.59
C THR A 56 3.03 -28.51 42.43
N THR A 57 3.68 -29.56 41.91
CA THR A 57 4.11 -30.72 42.71
C THR A 57 5.57 -30.55 43.09
N THR A 58 5.82 -30.36 44.38
CA THR A 58 7.15 -30.32 44.99
C THR A 58 7.72 -31.74 45.04
N PHE A 59 8.83 -32.00 44.34
CA PHE A 59 9.66 -33.18 44.58
C PHE A 59 10.99 -32.74 45.20
N LEU A 60 11.19 -33.14 46.46
CA LEU A 60 12.48 -33.15 47.14
C LEU A 60 13.26 -34.37 46.68
N SER A 61 14.46 -34.17 46.12
CA SER A 61 15.51 -35.18 46.20
C SER A 61 16.89 -34.54 46.24
N SER A 62 17.61 -34.85 47.30
CA SER A 62 19.02 -34.59 47.55
C SER A 62 19.95 -35.35 46.58
N GLY A 63 21.06 -34.72 46.17
CA GLY A 63 22.34 -35.42 46.02
C GLY A 63 23.05 -35.40 44.65
N ARG A 64 24.20 -34.70 44.64
CA ARG A 64 25.47 -34.94 43.92
C ARG A 64 25.58 -34.81 42.38
N SER A 65 26.35 -33.78 42.01
CA SER A 65 27.54 -33.76 41.12
C SER A 65 27.64 -34.76 39.96
N GLY A 66 27.66 -34.21 38.75
CA GLY A 66 28.19 -34.88 37.54
C GLY A 66 27.74 -34.11 36.30
N GLY A 67 28.69 -33.56 35.54
CA GLY A 67 28.41 -32.75 34.35
C GLY A 67 27.58 -33.49 33.31
N SER A 68 26.66 -32.77 32.67
CA SER A 68 26.07 -33.16 31.40
C SER A 68 25.70 -31.90 30.63
N ALA A 69 26.17 -31.82 29.38
CA ALA A 69 25.76 -30.80 28.43
C ALA A 69 24.24 -30.90 28.25
N ALA A 70 23.53 -29.82 28.58
CA ALA A 70 22.09 -29.73 28.36
C ALA A 70 21.81 -29.74 26.86
N ALA A 71 21.42 -30.91 26.35
CA ALA A 71 20.69 -31.00 25.10
C ALA A 71 19.30 -30.38 25.32
N ILE A 72 19.04 -29.23 24.70
CA ILE A 72 17.70 -28.67 24.64
C ILE A 72 16.84 -29.64 23.82
N PRO A 73 15.64 -30.05 24.29
CA PRO A 73 14.80 -30.95 23.52
C PRO A 73 14.24 -30.18 22.31
N ALA A 74 14.57 -30.66 21.11
CA ALA A 74 14.14 -30.09 19.83
C ALA A 74 12.60 -29.94 19.68
N ALA A 75 11.82 -30.63 20.50
CA ALA A 75 10.35 -30.58 20.49
C ALA A 75 9.74 -29.34 21.18
N GLN A 76 10.47 -28.63 22.06
CA GLN A 76 9.99 -27.37 22.64
C GLN A 76 10.31 -26.15 21.76
N ILE A 77 11.38 -26.22 20.97
CA ILE A 77 11.84 -25.15 20.09
C ILE A 77 10.84 -24.92 18.93
N SER A 78 10.21 -25.98 18.40
CA SER A 78 9.28 -25.87 17.28
C SER A 78 7.94 -25.19 17.67
N GLY A 79 7.41 -25.49 18.86
CA GLY A 79 6.16 -24.89 19.34
C GLY A 79 6.29 -23.40 19.68
N GLU A 80 7.39 -22.99 20.32
CA GLU A 80 7.66 -21.58 20.65
C GLU A 80 7.97 -20.74 19.39
N THR A 81 8.71 -21.31 18.43
CA THR A 81 9.01 -20.64 17.15
C THR A 81 7.75 -20.43 16.30
N VAL A 82 6.84 -21.41 16.24
CA VAL A 82 5.58 -21.28 15.49
C VAL A 82 4.67 -20.22 16.12
N GLN A 83 4.53 -20.21 17.45
CA GLN A 83 3.69 -19.23 18.14
C GLN A 83 4.24 -17.80 18.01
N SER A 84 5.57 -17.63 18.09
CA SER A 84 6.22 -16.33 17.92
C SER A 84 6.15 -15.80 16.48
N ASN A 85 6.24 -16.68 15.47
CA ASN A 85 6.04 -16.30 14.08
C ASN A 85 4.58 -15.92 13.79
N ALA A 86 3.60 -16.67 14.29
CA ALA A 86 2.19 -16.32 14.16
C ALA A 86 1.89 -14.94 14.78
N GLU A 87 2.44 -14.66 15.97
CA GLU A 87 2.29 -13.34 16.61
C GLU A 87 2.94 -12.23 15.77
N LYS A 88 4.15 -12.45 15.23
CA LYS A 88 4.83 -11.52 14.33
C LYS A 88 3.99 -11.20 13.10
N TRP A 89 3.47 -12.22 12.42
CA TRP A 89 2.70 -12.05 11.18
C TRP A 89 1.35 -11.38 11.42
N SER A 90 0.70 -11.63 12.55
CA SER A 90 -0.54 -10.94 12.94
C SER A 90 -0.39 -9.42 13.14
N LYS A 91 0.85 -8.94 13.38
CA LYS A 91 1.19 -7.50 13.51
C LYS A 91 1.86 -6.96 12.25
N THR A 92 1.77 -7.67 11.13
CA THR A 92 2.38 -7.29 9.85
C THR A 92 1.30 -6.97 8.83
N ALA A 93 1.52 -5.94 8.02
CA ALA A 93 0.73 -5.70 6.81
C ALA A 93 1.60 -5.79 5.55
N MET A 94 1.01 -6.26 4.46
CA MET A 94 1.60 -6.21 3.12
C MET A 94 0.94 -5.10 2.32
N LEU A 95 1.74 -4.16 1.81
CA LEU A 95 1.31 -3.12 0.88
C LEU A 95 1.59 -3.57 -0.55
N VAL A 96 0.54 -3.77 -1.34
CA VAL A 96 0.61 -4.09 -2.77
C VAL A 96 0.36 -2.81 -3.56
N ILE A 97 1.42 -2.20 -4.08
CA ILE A 97 1.37 -0.81 -4.58
C ILE A 97 1.29 -0.75 -6.10
N ASP A 98 0.27 -0.05 -6.61
CA ASP A 98 0.08 0.37 -8.00
C ASP A 98 0.21 -0.76 -9.05
N MET A 99 -0.22 -1.98 -8.71
CA MET A 99 -0.26 -3.13 -9.64
C MET A 99 -1.47 -3.08 -10.59
N GLN A 100 -1.62 -1.94 -11.27
CA GLN A 100 -2.75 -1.61 -12.14
C GLN A 100 -2.33 -1.65 -13.61
N ASN A 101 -3.31 -1.85 -14.50
CA ASN A 101 -3.08 -2.03 -15.93
C ASN A 101 -2.23 -0.92 -16.54
N ASP A 102 -2.50 0.36 -16.23
CA ASP A 102 -1.75 1.49 -16.81
C ASP A 102 -0.28 1.57 -16.40
N PHE A 103 0.11 0.91 -15.33
CA PHE A 103 1.49 0.88 -14.84
C PHE A 103 2.24 -0.39 -15.23
N ILE A 104 1.53 -1.47 -15.59
CA ILE A 104 2.12 -2.80 -15.76
C ILE A 104 2.01 -3.31 -17.20
N LEU A 105 0.89 -3.10 -17.88
CA LEU A 105 0.72 -3.60 -19.24
C LEU A 105 1.60 -2.83 -20.24
N PRO A 106 2.12 -3.50 -21.28
CA PRO A 106 2.82 -2.82 -22.36
C PRO A 106 1.89 -1.81 -23.05
N ASP A 107 2.49 -0.82 -23.71
CA ASP A 107 1.80 0.20 -24.50
C ASP A 107 0.84 1.13 -23.72
N ARG A 108 0.92 1.10 -22.39
CA ARG A 108 0.23 2.04 -21.51
C ARG A 108 1.07 3.28 -21.23
N PRO A 109 0.45 4.47 -21.10
CA PRO A 109 1.16 5.75 -20.99
C PRO A 109 2.09 5.84 -19.77
N MET A 110 1.84 5.03 -18.74
CA MET A 110 2.61 5.02 -17.50
C MET A 110 3.29 3.67 -17.22
N CYS A 111 3.45 2.86 -18.28
CA CYS A 111 4.06 1.53 -18.18
C CYS A 111 5.47 1.59 -17.55
N VAL A 112 5.66 0.80 -16.51
CA VAL A 112 6.96 0.57 -15.87
C VAL A 112 7.56 -0.66 -16.56
N ALA A 113 8.64 -0.49 -17.32
CA ALA A 113 9.17 -1.55 -18.18
C ALA A 113 9.44 -2.88 -17.46
N GLY A 114 9.93 -2.85 -16.21
CA GLY A 114 10.12 -4.07 -15.40
C GLY A 114 8.87 -4.61 -14.70
N GLY A 115 7.75 -3.90 -14.76
CA GLY A 115 6.53 -4.18 -13.99
C GLY A 115 5.85 -5.50 -14.36
N GLN A 116 5.77 -5.82 -15.66
CA GLN A 116 5.13 -7.07 -16.10
C GLN A 116 5.91 -8.31 -15.62
N ALA A 117 7.24 -8.24 -15.57
CA ALA A 117 8.09 -9.36 -15.18
C ALA A 117 7.95 -9.78 -13.71
N ILE A 118 7.54 -8.86 -12.83
CA ILE A 118 7.40 -9.14 -11.38
C ILE A 118 6.01 -9.65 -10.99
N VAL A 119 5.03 -9.66 -11.91
CA VAL A 119 3.64 -10.05 -11.60
C VAL A 119 3.56 -11.45 -10.94
N PRO A 120 4.27 -12.49 -11.43
CA PRO A 120 4.27 -13.80 -10.77
C PRO A 120 4.81 -13.75 -9.33
N SER A 121 5.89 -13.01 -9.09
CA SER A 121 6.48 -12.83 -7.76
C SER A 121 5.51 -12.12 -6.81
N VAL A 122 4.80 -11.10 -7.30
CA VAL A 122 3.78 -10.39 -6.52
C VAL A 122 2.61 -11.33 -6.15
N ILE A 123 2.12 -12.13 -7.10
CA ILE A 123 1.05 -13.12 -6.85
C ILE A 123 1.49 -14.10 -5.75
N GLN A 124 2.70 -14.64 -5.85
CA GLN A 124 3.23 -15.59 -4.88
C GLN A 124 3.44 -14.94 -3.51
N ALA A 125 3.99 -13.72 -3.46
CA ALA A 125 4.16 -12.97 -2.21
C ALA A 125 2.82 -12.76 -1.48
N ILE A 126 1.76 -12.42 -2.22
CA ILE A 126 0.41 -12.24 -1.67
C ILE A 126 -0.17 -13.57 -1.18
N SER A 127 0.04 -14.68 -1.88
CA SER A 127 -0.41 -16.00 -1.42
C SER A 127 0.20 -16.33 -0.06
N VAL A 128 1.53 -16.23 0.03
CA VAL A 128 2.28 -16.50 1.26
C VAL A 128 1.88 -15.53 2.37
N ALA A 129 1.65 -14.25 2.06
CA ALA A 129 1.16 -13.29 3.05
C ALA A 129 -0.18 -13.70 3.64
N ARG A 130 -1.13 -14.11 2.80
CA ARG A 130 -2.45 -14.58 3.25
C ARG A 130 -2.35 -15.87 4.07
N GLU A 131 -1.51 -16.82 3.65
CA GLU A 131 -1.25 -18.06 4.40
C GLU A 131 -0.67 -17.78 5.79
N ARG A 132 0.18 -16.74 5.92
CA ARG A 132 0.75 -16.26 7.19
C ARG A 132 -0.23 -15.42 8.03
N GLY A 133 -1.41 -15.10 7.52
CA GLY A 133 -2.36 -14.20 8.19
C GLY A 133 -1.92 -12.73 8.21
N ILE A 134 -1.03 -12.32 7.31
CA ILE A 134 -0.59 -10.93 7.15
C ILE A 134 -1.74 -10.11 6.56
N PHE A 135 -1.96 -8.89 7.08
CA PHE A 135 -3.01 -8.00 6.59
C PHE A 135 -2.64 -7.41 5.22
N VAL A 136 -3.33 -7.83 4.15
CA VAL A 136 -3.04 -7.36 2.78
C VAL A 136 -3.81 -6.08 2.48
N ILE A 137 -3.08 -5.04 2.07
CA ILE A 137 -3.60 -3.73 1.69
C ILE A 137 -3.20 -3.44 0.24
N TRP A 138 -4.20 -3.32 -0.63
CA TRP A 138 -4.06 -2.92 -2.01
C TRP A 138 -4.03 -1.40 -2.09
N VAL A 139 -2.89 -0.85 -2.45
CA VAL A 139 -2.71 0.59 -2.62
C VAL A 139 -2.80 0.91 -4.10
N VAL A 140 -3.85 1.61 -4.50
CA VAL A 140 -4.16 1.90 -5.90
C VAL A 140 -4.34 3.39 -6.14
N ARG A 141 -4.29 3.80 -7.40
CA ARG A 141 -4.66 5.14 -7.86
C ARG A 141 -5.99 5.08 -8.58
N GLU A 142 -6.88 6.00 -8.25
CA GLU A 142 -8.17 6.20 -8.91
C GLU A 142 -8.40 7.70 -9.05
N HIS A 143 -7.75 8.29 -10.04
CA HIS A 143 -7.70 9.73 -10.22
C HIS A 143 -9.03 10.30 -10.71
N ASP A 144 -9.32 11.54 -10.29
CA ASP A 144 -10.39 12.35 -10.85
C ASP A 144 -10.23 12.46 -12.39
N PRO A 145 -11.28 12.22 -13.20
CA PRO A 145 -11.17 12.27 -14.66
C PRO A 145 -10.73 13.61 -15.25
N LEU A 146 -10.85 14.71 -14.50
CA LEU A 146 -10.37 16.03 -14.91
C LEU A 146 -8.94 16.30 -14.40
N GLY A 147 -8.25 15.30 -13.86
CA GLY A 147 -6.88 15.37 -13.37
C GLY A 147 -6.68 16.31 -12.17
N ARG A 148 -7.75 16.68 -11.47
CA ARG A 148 -7.70 17.72 -10.41
C ARG A 148 -6.86 17.30 -9.21
N ASP A 149 -6.88 16.02 -8.90
CA ASP A 149 -6.15 15.42 -7.77
C ASP A 149 -4.77 14.88 -8.15
N VAL A 150 -4.38 14.93 -9.43
CA VAL A 150 -3.13 14.38 -9.95
C VAL A 150 -1.93 15.25 -9.54
N GLU A 151 -0.74 14.65 -9.46
CA GLU A 151 0.49 15.41 -9.28
C GLU A 151 0.64 16.49 -10.37
N LEU A 152 1.06 17.71 -9.98
CA LEU A 152 1.04 18.88 -10.86
C LEU A 152 1.74 18.64 -12.20
N PHE A 153 2.89 17.97 -12.17
CA PHE A 153 3.69 17.67 -13.37
C PHE A 153 3.08 16.60 -14.27
N ARG A 154 2.03 15.89 -13.85
CA ARG A 154 1.30 14.87 -14.63
C ARG A 154 -0.08 15.31 -15.10
N ARG A 155 -0.57 16.48 -14.67
CA ARG A 155 -1.91 16.97 -15.06
C ARG A 155 -2.09 17.09 -16.57
N HIS A 156 -1.02 17.35 -17.31
CA HIS A 156 -1.04 17.42 -18.77
C HIS A 156 -1.37 16.09 -19.46
N LEU A 157 -1.29 14.96 -18.73
CA LEU A 157 -1.70 13.64 -19.23
C LEU A 157 -3.22 13.44 -19.19
N TYR A 158 -3.96 14.39 -18.63
CA TYR A 158 -5.41 14.32 -18.46
C TYR A 158 -6.07 15.34 -19.38
N THR A 159 -6.67 14.85 -20.45
CA THR A 159 -7.32 15.67 -21.49
C THR A 159 -8.59 14.98 -21.96
N ASP A 160 -9.67 15.75 -22.12
CA ASP A 160 -10.96 15.26 -22.66
C ASP A 160 -11.55 14.04 -21.93
N GLY A 161 -11.26 13.91 -20.63
CA GLY A 161 -11.75 12.80 -19.81
C GLY A 161 -10.98 11.49 -19.99
N GLU A 162 -9.80 11.54 -20.63
CA GLU A 162 -8.84 10.46 -20.73
C GLU A 162 -7.63 10.74 -19.84
N GLY A 163 -7.02 9.69 -19.26
CA GLY A 163 -5.86 9.82 -18.40
C GLY A 163 -5.49 8.51 -17.68
N PRO A 164 -4.26 8.40 -17.14
CA PRO A 164 -3.82 7.20 -16.45
C PRO A 164 -4.60 6.95 -15.15
N ALA A 165 -4.96 5.70 -14.87
CA ALA A 165 -5.55 5.25 -13.61
C ALA A 165 -6.73 6.10 -13.13
N MET A 166 -7.57 6.58 -14.05
CA MET A 166 -8.81 7.28 -13.72
C MET A 166 -9.81 6.36 -13.02
N ASN A 167 -10.57 6.92 -12.09
CA ASN A 167 -11.63 6.19 -11.40
C ASN A 167 -12.64 5.56 -12.39
N GLY A 168 -12.79 4.23 -12.32
CA GLY A 168 -13.67 3.45 -13.17
C GLY A 168 -13.12 3.11 -14.56
N SER A 169 -11.89 3.51 -14.89
CA SER A 169 -11.26 3.14 -16.16
C SER A 169 -10.64 1.74 -16.11
N LYS A 170 -10.51 1.11 -17.27
CA LYS A 170 -9.76 -0.16 -17.41
C LYS A 170 -8.29 -0.04 -17.03
N GLY A 171 -7.71 1.15 -17.17
CA GLY A 171 -6.35 1.44 -16.76
C GLY A 171 -6.16 1.39 -15.24
N ALA A 172 -7.21 1.70 -14.46
CA ALA A 172 -7.21 1.62 -13.00
C ALA A 172 -7.51 0.21 -12.46
N ASP A 173 -8.02 -0.71 -13.27
CA ASP A 173 -8.19 -2.10 -12.86
C ASP A 173 -6.81 -2.73 -12.54
N LEU A 174 -6.79 -3.70 -11.61
CA LEU A 174 -5.61 -4.52 -11.36
C LEU A 174 -5.27 -5.36 -12.59
N VAL A 175 -4.00 -5.72 -12.74
CA VAL A 175 -3.60 -6.67 -13.79
C VAL A 175 -4.13 -8.08 -13.53
N ASP A 176 -4.30 -8.84 -14.61
CA ASP A 176 -4.78 -10.22 -14.57
C ASP A 176 -4.00 -11.09 -13.56
N GLY A 177 -4.75 -11.92 -12.82
CA GLY A 177 -4.20 -12.77 -11.76
C GLY A 177 -4.12 -12.12 -10.38
N LEU A 178 -4.23 -10.79 -10.29
CA LEU A 178 -4.32 -10.07 -9.02
C LEU A 178 -5.77 -9.75 -8.67
N LEU A 179 -6.24 -10.31 -7.56
CA LEU A 179 -7.61 -10.13 -7.09
C LEU A 179 -7.60 -9.75 -5.60
N ILE A 180 -8.34 -8.69 -5.29
CA ILE A 180 -8.68 -8.32 -3.92
C ILE A 180 -9.67 -9.37 -3.40
N LYS A 181 -9.29 -10.08 -2.34
CA LYS A 181 -10.10 -11.11 -1.69
C LYS A 181 -10.80 -10.56 -0.46
N GLU A 182 -11.79 -11.30 0.03
CA GLU A 182 -12.39 -11.03 1.33
C GLU A 182 -11.31 -11.00 2.43
N GLY A 183 -11.37 -9.99 3.30
CA GLY A 183 -10.37 -9.73 4.34
C GLY A 183 -9.23 -8.80 3.93
N ASP A 184 -8.99 -8.60 2.63
CA ASP A 184 -8.06 -7.57 2.17
C ASP A 184 -8.68 -6.16 2.32
N TYR A 185 -7.84 -5.12 2.30
CA TYR A 185 -8.28 -3.73 2.27
C TYR A 185 -7.85 -3.01 0.99
N LYS A 186 -8.72 -2.19 0.40
CA LYS A 186 -8.38 -1.32 -0.74
C LYS A 186 -8.20 0.12 -0.27
N LEU A 187 -7.03 0.67 -0.52
CA LEU A 187 -6.67 2.05 -0.25
C LEU A 187 -6.45 2.80 -1.57
N VAL A 188 -7.17 3.91 -1.78
CA VAL A 188 -6.94 4.82 -2.89
C VAL A 188 -5.98 5.93 -2.45
N LYS A 189 -4.91 6.17 -3.22
CA LYS A 189 -3.96 7.25 -3.01
C LYS A 189 -3.85 8.15 -4.25
N THR A 190 -3.51 9.41 -4.04
CA THR A 190 -3.33 10.41 -5.12
C THR A 190 -1.89 10.92 -5.25
N ARG A 191 -0.98 10.48 -4.37
CA ARG A 191 0.45 10.84 -4.36
C ARG A 191 1.31 9.57 -4.41
N PHE A 192 2.65 9.71 -4.46
CA PHE A 192 3.50 8.51 -4.52
C PHE A 192 3.45 7.73 -3.21
N SER A 193 3.67 8.40 -2.07
CA SER A 193 3.51 7.78 -0.76
C SER A 193 2.06 7.35 -0.52
N ALA A 194 1.90 6.11 -0.07
CA ALA A 194 0.62 5.59 0.39
C ALA A 194 0.11 6.25 1.67
N PHE A 195 0.96 6.97 2.41
CA PHE A 195 0.58 7.70 3.63
C PHE A 195 0.10 9.14 3.36
N CYS A 196 0.53 9.74 2.25
CA CYS A 196 0.29 11.16 2.00
C CYS A 196 -1.20 11.44 1.76
N ALA A 197 -1.83 12.11 2.72
CA ALA A 197 -3.25 12.48 2.70
C ALA A 197 -4.19 11.27 2.52
N THR A 198 -3.86 10.13 3.13
CA THR A 198 -4.72 8.94 3.18
C THR A 198 -4.96 8.52 4.64
N GLN A 199 -5.87 7.57 4.83
CA GLN A 199 -6.16 6.94 6.12
C GLN A 199 -5.20 5.79 6.48
N LEU A 200 -4.14 5.55 5.70
CA LEU A 200 -3.29 4.35 5.86
C LEU A 200 -2.67 4.24 7.26
N HIS A 201 -2.07 5.33 7.77
CA HIS A 201 -1.42 5.28 9.07
C HIS A 201 -2.43 4.99 10.19
N LEU A 202 -3.58 5.67 10.18
CA LEU A 202 -4.65 5.44 11.15
C LEU A 202 -5.12 3.98 11.10
N LEU A 203 -5.40 3.45 9.90
CA LEU A 203 -5.81 2.07 9.69
C LEU A 203 -4.80 1.09 10.32
N LEU A 204 -3.53 1.22 9.95
CA LEU A 204 -2.46 0.34 10.44
C LEU A 204 -2.32 0.38 11.98
N GLN A 205 -2.38 1.57 12.58
CA GLN A 205 -2.34 1.73 14.04
C GLN A 205 -3.54 1.06 14.72
N THR A 206 -4.76 1.29 14.22
CA THR A 206 -5.97 0.69 14.80
C THR A 206 -6.02 -0.82 14.63
N SER A 207 -5.38 -1.37 13.61
CA SER A 207 -5.22 -2.81 13.38
C SER A 207 -4.05 -3.42 14.17
N GLY A 208 -3.30 -2.63 14.96
CA GLY A 208 -2.15 -3.11 15.73
C GLY A 208 -0.94 -3.51 14.88
N VAL A 209 -0.88 -3.06 13.63
CA VAL A 209 0.23 -3.34 12.71
C VAL A 209 1.47 -2.54 13.13
N LYS A 210 2.61 -3.25 13.18
CA LYS A 210 3.91 -2.72 13.57
C LYS A 210 4.96 -2.88 12.47
N SER A 211 4.75 -3.82 11.57
CA SER A 211 5.70 -4.18 10.51
C SER A 211 5.05 -4.11 9.13
N LEU A 212 5.81 -3.70 8.13
CA LEU A 212 5.34 -3.57 6.76
C LEU A 212 6.19 -4.39 5.79
N VAL A 213 5.53 -5.07 4.87
CA VAL A 213 6.14 -5.70 3.69
C VAL A 213 5.61 -4.98 2.45
N VAL A 214 6.49 -4.54 1.56
CA VAL A 214 6.13 -3.71 0.41
C VAL A 214 6.50 -4.41 -0.89
N VAL A 215 5.54 -4.48 -1.80
CA VAL A 215 5.68 -5.01 -3.17
C VAL A 215 4.98 -4.10 -4.17
N GLY A 216 5.27 -4.28 -5.46
CA GLY A 216 4.63 -3.57 -6.57
C GLY A 216 5.51 -2.49 -7.20
N VAL A 217 4.89 -1.47 -7.81
CA VAL A 217 5.62 -0.49 -8.63
C VAL A 217 5.38 0.97 -8.24
N GLN A 218 6.28 1.90 -8.57
CA GLN A 218 7.65 1.66 -9.02
C GLN A 218 8.66 2.01 -7.93
N THR A 219 9.80 1.32 -7.96
CA THR A 219 10.85 1.40 -6.94
C THR A 219 11.26 2.83 -6.57
N PRO A 220 11.59 3.75 -7.52
CA PRO A 220 12.07 5.09 -7.16
C PRO A 220 10.98 6.04 -6.63
N ASN A 221 9.71 5.72 -6.87
CA ASN A 221 8.59 6.64 -6.62
C ASN A 221 7.71 6.10 -5.49
N CYS A 222 6.62 5.43 -5.82
CA CYS A 222 5.60 5.01 -4.85
C CYS A 222 6.15 4.06 -3.79
N ILE A 223 7.06 3.16 -4.17
CA ILE A 223 7.71 2.22 -3.25
C ILE A 223 8.64 2.99 -2.31
N ARG A 224 9.65 3.68 -2.84
CA ARG A 224 10.62 4.43 -2.03
C ARG A 224 9.96 5.46 -1.12
N GLN A 225 9.02 6.27 -1.62
CA GLN A 225 8.41 7.29 -0.78
C GLN A 225 7.57 6.67 0.35
N THR A 226 6.81 5.60 0.06
CA THR A 226 6.04 4.88 1.10
C THR A 226 6.97 4.26 2.14
N VAL A 227 8.10 3.70 1.73
CA VAL A 227 9.09 3.09 2.62
C VAL A 227 9.75 4.14 3.53
N PHE A 228 10.18 5.27 2.98
CA PHE A 228 10.78 6.34 3.77
C PHE A 228 9.79 6.95 4.76
N ASP A 229 8.53 7.14 4.35
CA ASP A 229 7.47 7.60 5.25
C ASP A 229 7.17 6.57 6.34
N ALA A 230 7.18 5.26 6.02
CA ALA A 230 7.03 4.22 7.03
C ALA A 230 8.16 4.24 8.06
N VAL A 231 9.41 4.40 7.62
CA VAL A 231 10.55 4.55 8.54
C VAL A 231 10.38 5.80 9.41
N SER A 232 9.93 6.91 8.83
CA SER A 232 9.71 8.17 9.55
C SER A 232 8.54 8.13 10.54
N LEU A 233 7.62 7.17 10.38
CA LEU A 233 6.47 6.93 11.25
C LEU A 233 6.73 5.82 12.29
N ASP A 234 7.99 5.42 12.48
CA ASP A 234 8.43 4.43 13.48
C ASP A 234 7.77 3.03 13.34
N TYR A 235 7.48 2.58 12.12
CA TYR A 235 7.18 1.15 11.91
C TYR A 235 8.42 0.33 12.28
N GLN A 236 8.25 -0.66 13.16
CA GLN A 236 9.34 -1.42 13.78
C GLN A 236 10.18 -2.19 12.76
N SER A 237 9.56 -2.61 11.67
CA SER A 237 10.24 -3.27 10.56
C SER A 237 9.59 -2.88 9.25
N VAL A 238 10.42 -2.52 8.27
CA VAL A 238 10.01 -2.28 6.89
C VAL A 238 10.82 -3.19 6.00
N THR A 239 10.13 -3.98 5.18
CA THR A 239 10.72 -4.94 4.24
C THR A 239 10.24 -4.64 2.82
N VAL A 240 11.15 -4.66 1.85
CA VAL A 240 10.85 -4.56 0.42
C VAL A 240 11.29 -5.85 -0.25
N ILE A 241 10.36 -6.59 -0.87
CA ILE A 241 10.73 -7.80 -1.61
C ILE A 241 11.27 -7.38 -2.98
N VAL A 242 12.57 -7.53 -3.19
CA VAL A 242 13.30 -6.84 -4.28
C VAL A 242 12.91 -7.35 -5.67
N ASP A 243 12.62 -8.63 -5.81
CA ASP A 243 12.16 -9.28 -7.04
C ASP A 243 10.62 -9.32 -7.17
N ALA A 244 9.91 -8.67 -6.24
CA ALA A 244 8.49 -8.34 -6.32
C ALA A 244 8.26 -6.81 -6.38
N THR A 245 9.27 -6.05 -6.77
CA THR A 245 9.16 -4.62 -7.12
C THR A 245 10.02 -4.30 -8.35
N ALA A 246 9.66 -3.27 -9.10
CA ALA A 246 10.32 -2.94 -10.36
C ALA A 246 10.42 -1.43 -10.61
N ALA A 247 11.36 -1.06 -11.47
CA ALA A 247 11.51 0.29 -12.00
C ALA A 247 11.57 0.27 -13.53
N ALA A 248 11.72 1.46 -14.13
CA ALA A 248 11.90 1.60 -15.57
C ALA A 248 13.20 0.94 -16.09
N THR A 249 14.25 0.89 -15.28
CA THR A 249 15.51 0.21 -15.62
C THR A 249 16.08 -0.55 -14.41
N PRO A 250 16.88 -1.61 -14.64
CA PRO A 250 17.56 -2.33 -13.55
C PRO A 250 18.49 -1.44 -12.74
N GLU A 251 19.16 -0.47 -13.36
CA GLU A 251 20.06 0.46 -12.67
C GLU A 251 19.30 1.33 -11.66
N ILE A 252 18.19 1.94 -12.09
CA ILE A 252 17.32 2.75 -11.21
C ILE A 252 16.80 1.89 -10.08
N HIS A 253 16.33 0.68 -10.37
CA HIS A 253 15.85 -0.25 -9.37
C HIS A 253 16.93 -0.54 -8.31
N LEU A 254 18.11 -0.99 -8.73
CA LEU A 254 19.21 -1.35 -7.83
C LEU A 254 19.72 -0.17 -7.00
N ALA A 255 19.83 1.03 -7.60
CA ALA A 255 20.23 2.22 -6.87
C ALA A 255 19.26 2.55 -5.72
N ASN A 256 17.96 2.47 -5.98
CA ASN A 256 16.93 2.75 -4.97
C ASN A 256 16.84 1.65 -3.91
N ILE A 257 17.04 0.37 -4.28
CA ILE A 257 17.17 -0.72 -3.29
C ILE A 257 18.37 -0.49 -2.37
N ARG A 258 19.53 -0.09 -2.91
CA ARG A 258 20.72 0.24 -2.10
C ARG A 258 20.45 1.37 -1.12
N ASP A 259 19.79 2.44 -1.57
CA ASP A 259 19.44 3.57 -0.71
C ASP A 259 18.50 3.15 0.43
N MET A 260 17.47 2.34 0.14
CA MET A 260 16.57 1.82 1.18
C MET A 260 17.31 0.92 2.16
N LYS A 261 18.19 0.04 1.67
CA LYS A 261 19.02 -0.81 2.54
C LYS A 261 19.91 0.00 3.47
N ASN A 262 20.49 1.11 2.99
CA ASN A 262 21.37 1.98 3.78
C ASN A 262 20.66 2.71 4.93
N ILE A 263 19.32 2.85 4.87
CA ILE A 263 18.53 3.41 5.97
C ILE A 263 17.92 2.32 6.88
N GLY A 264 18.36 1.07 6.74
CA GLY A 264 17.96 -0.04 7.62
C GLY A 264 16.73 -0.84 7.16
N VAL A 265 16.23 -0.61 5.94
CA VAL A 265 15.12 -1.39 5.37
C VAL A 265 15.63 -2.76 4.94
N ALA A 266 14.90 -3.83 5.29
CA ALA A 266 15.22 -5.18 4.83
C ALA A 266 14.84 -5.32 3.35
N THR A 267 15.73 -5.89 2.54
CA THR A 267 15.51 -6.02 1.08
C THR A 267 15.76 -7.46 0.58
N PRO A 268 15.04 -8.47 1.08
CA PRO A 268 15.20 -9.86 0.65
C PRO A 268 14.60 -10.08 -0.75
N THR A 269 15.07 -11.13 -1.42
CA THR A 269 14.33 -11.78 -2.51
C THR A 269 13.08 -12.46 -1.97
N LEU A 270 12.13 -12.79 -2.85
CA LEU A 270 10.92 -13.51 -2.51
C LEU A 270 11.26 -14.87 -1.92
N GLN A 271 12.23 -15.57 -2.51
CA GLN A 271 12.70 -16.85 -2.01
C GLN A 271 13.19 -16.72 -0.56
N GLU A 272 14.10 -15.78 -0.28
CA GLU A 272 14.61 -15.54 1.07
C GLU A 272 13.50 -15.18 2.05
N TRP A 273 12.54 -14.33 1.64
CA TRP A 273 11.42 -13.93 2.49
C TRP A 273 10.44 -15.08 2.80
N CYS A 274 10.22 -15.97 1.83
CA CYS A 274 9.42 -17.19 2.03
C CYS A 274 10.11 -18.17 2.99
N SER A 275 11.45 -18.23 2.96
CA SER A 275 12.23 -19.11 3.84
C SER A 275 12.38 -18.62 5.27
N LEU A 276 11.93 -17.41 5.63
CA LEU A 276 12.06 -16.87 7.00
C LEU A 276 11.28 -17.65 8.08
N ASP A 277 10.41 -18.59 7.69
CA ASP A 277 9.67 -19.47 8.61
C ASP A 277 10.03 -20.96 8.44
N ALA A 278 10.98 -21.29 7.56
CA ALA A 278 11.38 -22.67 7.25
C ALA A 278 12.43 -23.22 8.23
#